data_AF-A0AAU9VF36-F1
#
_entry.id   AF-A0AAU9VF36-F1
#
_cell.length_a   1.000
_cell.length_b   1.000
_cell.length_c   1.000
_cell.angle_alpha   90.00
_cell.angle_beta   90.00
_cell.angle_gamma   90.00
#
_symmetry.space_group_name_H-M   'P 1'
#
loop_
_entity.id
_entity.type
_entity.pdbx_description
1 polymer ?
#
loop_
_entity_poly.entity_id
_entity_poly.type
_entity_poly.pdbx_seq_one_letter_code
_entity_poly.pdbx_strand_id
1 'polypeptide(L)'
;MAEFEKNLQQPSSSAPNPTVKALAAEFYAFKTFIWNSLGLLKSQVELVASGLDRLETPSRRKILLFHGVKEDTDEDASKKILTLLTSQMKLTNIKPTQLNSVTG
;
A
#
# COMPACT_ATOMS: atom_id res chain seq x y z
N MET A 1 15.67 -20.02 17.42
CA MET A 1 16.51 -19.88 16.20
C MET A 1 17.91 -19.36 16.51
N ALA A 2 18.07 -18.24 17.23
CA ALA A 2 19.39 -17.72 17.60
C ALA A 2 20.27 -18.72 18.37
N GLU A 3 19.67 -19.60 19.19
CA GLU A 3 20.40 -20.63 19.93
C GLU A 3 20.97 -21.75 19.05
N PHE A 4 20.30 -22.09 17.94
CA PHE A 4 20.79 -23.09 16.99
C PHE A 4 21.99 -22.54 16.18
N GLU A 5 21.91 -21.28 15.76
CA GLU A 5 23.01 -20.57 15.09
C GLU A 5 24.22 -20.39 16.01
N LYS A 6 23.98 -20.14 17.30
CA LYS A 6 25.03 -20.05 18.34
C LYS A 6 25.74 -21.39 18.55
N ASN A 7 25.01 -22.51 18.55
CA ASN A 7 25.61 -23.85 18.72
C ASN A 7 26.43 -24.29 17.51
N LEU A 8 26.11 -23.82 16.30
CA LEU A 8 26.91 -24.04 15.09
C LEU A 8 28.23 -23.26 15.06
N GLN A 9 28.29 -22.12 15.75
CA GLN A 9 29.47 -21.25 15.80
C GLN A 9 30.44 -21.61 16.95
N GLN A 10 30.04 -22.48 17.88
CA GLN A 10 30.93 -22.95 18.93
C GLN A 10 31.91 -24.00 18.36
N PRO A 11 33.24 -23.82 18.52
CA PRO A 11 34.20 -24.83 18.15
C PRO A 11 34.11 -25.99 19.16
N SER A 12 33.47 -27.09 18.78
CA SER A 12 33.55 -28.33 19.54
C SER A 12 34.99 -28.83 19.52
N SER A 13 35.54 -29.17 20.69
CA SER A 13 36.89 -29.70 20.93
C SER A 13 37.17 -31.10 20.33
N SER A 14 36.35 -31.53 19.37
CA SER A 14 36.45 -32.77 18.61
C SER A 14 36.37 -32.41 17.13
N ALA A 15 37.25 -32.98 16.30
CA ALA A 15 37.37 -32.66 14.88
C ALA A 15 36.00 -32.51 14.18
N PRO A 16 35.79 -31.46 13.37
CA PRO A 16 34.48 -31.13 12.85
C PRO A 16 33.95 -32.26 11.98
N ASN A 17 32.82 -32.86 12.38
CA ASN A 17 32.14 -33.87 11.56
C ASN A 17 31.74 -33.24 10.21
N PRO A 18 32.27 -33.71 9.07
CA PRO A 18 32.09 -33.07 7.76
C PRO A 18 30.60 -32.95 7.37
N THR A 19 29.77 -33.88 7.85
CA THR A 19 28.32 -33.90 7.67
C THR A 19 27.61 -32.70 8.31
N VAL A 20 28.05 -32.25 9.49
CA VAL A 20 27.42 -31.12 10.20
C VAL A 20 27.75 -29.80 9.51
N LYS A 21 28.97 -29.67 8.99
CA LYS A 21 29.40 -28.49 8.22
C LYS A 21 28.65 -28.38 6.89
N ALA A 22 28.43 -29.50 6.19
CA ALA A 22 27.65 -29.55 4.97
C ALA A 22 26.18 -29.17 5.23
N LEU A 23 25.57 -29.73 6.29
CA LEU A 23 24.19 -29.40 6.67
C LEU A 23 24.02 -27.92 7.03
N ALA A 24 25.00 -27.33 7.72
CA ALA A 24 24.98 -25.90 8.03
C ALA A 24 25.01 -25.05 6.75
N ALA A 25 25.85 -25.40 5.78
CA ALA A 25 25.93 -24.71 4.50
C ALA A 25 24.61 -24.80 3.71
N GLU A 26 24.01 -25.99 3.65
CA GLU A 26 22.69 -26.20 3.02
C GLU A 26 21.59 -25.39 3.72
N PHE A 27 21.60 -25.35 5.06
CA PHE A 27 20.65 -24.55 5.84
C PHE A 27 20.77 -23.06 5.51
N TYR A 28 21.98 -22.51 5.47
CA TYR A 28 22.17 -21.10 5.13
C TYR A 28 21.79 -20.79 3.68
N ALA A 29 22.08 -21.71 2.75
CA ALA A 29 21.67 -21.57 1.35
C ALA A 29 20.13 -21.55 1.24
N PHE A 30 19.45 -22.46 1.91
CA PHE A 30 17.98 -22.50 1.97
C PHE A 30 17.39 -21.25 2.62
N LYS A 31 17.93 -20.83 3.77
CA LYS A 31 17.48 -19.61 4.47
C LYS A 31 17.60 -18.39 3.57
N THR A 32 18.73 -18.24 2.88
CA THR A 32 18.98 -17.14 1.95
C THR A 32 17.99 -17.19 0.78
N PHE A 33 17.77 -18.37 0.21
CA PHE A 33 16.79 -18.57 -0.85
C PHE A 33 15.38 -18.13 -0.40
N ILE A 34 14.91 -18.60 0.75
CA ILE A 34 13.58 -18.25 1.27
C ILE A 34 13.45 -16.75 1.49
N TRP A 35 14.46 -16.11 2.08
CA TRP A 35 14.43 -14.67 2.33
C TRP A 35 14.38 -13.87 1.02
N ASN A 36 15.16 -14.29 0.02
CA ASN A 36 15.15 -13.66 -1.30
C ASN A 36 13.82 -13.87 -2.02
N SER A 37 13.24 -15.06 -1.96
CA SER A 37 11.92 -15.36 -2.55
C SER A 37 10.82 -14.53 -1.89
N LEU A 38 10.82 -14.42 -0.56
CA LEU A 38 9.85 -13.60 0.17
C LEU A 38 10.01 -12.11 -0.15
N GLY A 39 11.27 -11.63 -0.25
CA GLY A 39 11.56 -10.26 -0.67
C GLY A 39 11.05 -9.97 -2.08
N LEU A 40 11.24 -10.90 -3.02
CA LEU A 40 10.73 -10.75 -4.38
C LEU A 40 9.20 -10.73 -4.42
N LEU A 41 8.55 -11.64 -3.68
CA LEU A 41 7.08 -11.69 -3.60
C LEU A 41 6.52 -10.38 -3.04
N LYS A 42 7.12 -9.85 -1.97
CA LYS A 42 6.74 -8.55 -1.40
C LYS A 42 6.82 -7.45 -2.46
N SER A 43 7.95 -7.34 -3.16
CA SER A 43 8.12 -6.33 -4.21
C SER A 43 7.11 -6.46 -5.35
N GLN A 44 6.74 -7.70 -5.73
CA GLN A 44 5.69 -7.94 -6.73
C GLN A 44 4.33 -7.46 -6.24
N VAL A 45 3.97 -7.73 -4.99
CA VAL A 45 2.70 -7.26 -4.39
C VAL A 45 2.65 -5.73 -4.35
N GLU A 46 3.73 -5.07 -3.92
CA GLU A 46 3.84 -3.60 -3.89
C GLU A 46 3.70 -3.01 -5.30
N LEU A 47 4.32 -3.63 -6.30
CA LEU A 47 4.20 -3.20 -7.69
C LEU A 47 2.74 -3.28 -8.18
N VAL A 48 2.05 -4.40 -7.90
CA VAL A 48 0.64 -4.58 -8.28
C VAL A 48 -0.26 -3.56 -7.58
N ALA A 49 -0.06 -3.32 -6.28
CA ALA A 49 -0.82 -2.31 -5.54
C ALA A 49 -0.63 -0.91 -6.14
N SER A 50 0.61 -0.53 -6.46
CA SER A 50 0.90 0.75 -7.12
C SER A 50 0.29 0.84 -8.53
N GLY A 51 0.24 -0.28 -9.25
CA GLY A 51 -0.38 -0.38 -10.56
C GLY A 51 -1.89 -0.16 -10.48
N LEU A 52 -2.55 -0.75 -9.48
CA LEU A 52 -3.98 -0.56 -9.21
C LEU A 52 -4.28 0.92 -8.94
N ASP A 53 -3.52 1.55 -8.05
CA ASP A 53 -3.68 2.98 -7.76
C ASP A 53 -3.48 3.84 -9.01
N ARG A 54 -2.50 3.52 -9.85
CA ARG A 54 -2.25 4.23 -11.13
C ARG A 54 -3.34 3.99 -12.17
N LEU A 55 -4.12 2.92 -12.08
CA LEU A 55 -5.28 2.68 -12.95
C LEU A 55 -6.53 3.38 -12.41
N GLU A 56 -6.72 3.41 -11.09
CA GLU A 56 -7.82 4.11 -10.45
C GLU A 56 -7.66 5.64 -10.45
N THR A 57 -6.44 6.14 -10.28
CA THR A 57 -6.15 7.58 -10.26
C THR A 57 -6.64 8.30 -11.53
N PRO A 58 -6.42 7.76 -12.76
CA PRO A 58 -7.05 8.22 -13.99
C PRO A 58 -8.56 8.35 -13.96
N SER A 59 -9.25 7.39 -13.33
CA SER A 59 -10.71 7.43 -13.14
C SER A 59 -11.10 8.59 -12.22
N ARG A 60 -10.30 8.84 -11.17
CA ARG A 60 -10.51 9.94 -10.22
C ARG A 60 -10.14 11.33 -10.76
N ARG A 61 -9.43 11.45 -11.89
CA ARG A 61 -8.96 12.75 -12.45
C ARG A 61 -10.07 13.75 -12.79
N LYS A 62 -11.31 13.29 -12.98
CA LYS A 62 -12.46 14.17 -13.31
C LYS A 62 -13.44 14.31 -12.14
N ILE A 63 -13.04 13.90 -10.95
CA ILE A 63 -13.87 13.95 -9.74
C ILE A 63 -13.23 14.95 -8.78
N LEU A 64 -14.03 15.86 -8.24
CA LEU A 64 -13.63 16.77 -7.19
C LEU A 64 -14.33 16.35 -5.90
N LEU A 65 -13.54 16.02 -4.87
CA LEU A 65 -14.06 15.62 -3.57
C LEU A 65 -14.17 16.86 -2.66
N PHE A 66 -15.34 17.05 -2.07
CA PHE A 66 -15.60 18.09 -1.07
C PHE A 66 -15.69 17.45 0.30
N HIS A 67 -14.72 17.74 1.16
CA HIS A 67 -14.62 17.22 2.52
C HIS A 67 -14.82 18.34 3.54
N GLY A 68 -15.39 18.00 4.71
CA GLY A 68 -15.68 18.95 5.79
C GLY A 68 -16.94 19.80 5.56
N VAL A 69 -17.81 19.39 4.64
CA VAL A 69 -19.12 20.00 4.46
C VAL A 69 -20.06 19.43 5.53
N LYS A 70 -20.75 20.31 6.26
CA LYS A 70 -21.73 19.89 7.27
C LYS A 70 -22.91 19.22 6.57
N GLU A 71 -23.19 17.96 6.92
CA GLU A 71 -24.33 17.19 6.39
C GLU A 71 -25.65 17.66 7.02
N ASP A 72 -26.69 17.83 6.22
CA ASP A 72 -28.07 18.04 6.68
C ASP A 72 -29.00 16.95 6.14
N THR A 73 -30.07 16.63 6.87
CA THR A 73 -30.98 15.49 6.57
C THR A 73 -31.82 15.61 5.30
N ASP A 74 -31.91 16.81 4.70
CA ASP A 74 -32.64 17.08 3.44
C ASP A 74 -31.75 17.89 2.48
N GLU A 75 -30.50 17.44 2.34
CA GLU A 75 -29.47 18.19 1.63
C GLU A 75 -29.45 17.94 0.12
N ASP A 76 -29.61 19.02 -0.64
CA ASP A 76 -29.20 19.07 -2.04
C ASP A 76 -27.69 19.35 -2.12
N ALA A 77 -26.90 18.29 -2.27
CA ALA A 77 -25.44 18.35 -2.34
C ALA A 77 -24.95 19.30 -3.44
N SER A 78 -25.63 19.34 -4.59
CA SER A 78 -25.28 20.23 -5.70
C SER A 78 -25.44 21.70 -5.33
N LYS A 79 -26.51 22.05 -4.59
CA LYS A 79 -26.70 23.41 -4.08
C LYS A 79 -25.65 23.80 -3.05
N LYS A 80 -25.35 22.94 -2.07
CA LYS A 80 -24.31 23.25 -1.06
C LYS A 80 -22.93 23.42 -1.68
N ILE A 81 -22.56 22.52 -2.61
CA ILE A 81 -21.30 22.63 -3.36
C ILE A 81 -21.25 23.94 -4.15
N LEU A 82 -22.34 24.32 -4.82
CA LEU A 82 -22.38 25.58 -5.56
C LEU A 82 -22.22 26.79 -4.63
N THR A 83 -22.90 26.81 -3.49
CA THR A 83 -22.73 27.86 -2.49
C THR A 83 -21.29 27.94 -2.00
N LEU A 84 -20.63 26.81 -1.77
CA LEU A 84 -19.23 26.78 -1.36
C LEU A 84 -18.29 27.31 -2.45
N LEU A 85 -18.48 26.90 -3.71
CA LEU A 85 -17.72 27.38 -4.86
C LEU A 85 -17.87 28.89 -5.08
N THR A 86 -19.10 29.42 -4.94
CA THR A 86 -19.35 30.84 -5.13
C THR A 86 -18.89 31.68 -3.94
N SER A 87 -19.10 31.23 -2.70
CA SER A 87 -18.77 32.02 -1.50
C SER A 87 -17.28 31.96 -1.13
N GLN A 88 -16.67 30.77 -1.13
CA GLN A 88 -15.31 30.57 -0.66
C GLN A 88 -14.29 30.71 -1.80
N MET A 89 -14.63 30.23 -3.00
CA MET A 89 -13.71 30.25 -4.16
C MET A 89 -13.99 31.39 -5.15
N LYS A 90 -15.05 32.19 -4.94
CA LYS A 90 -15.47 33.30 -5.82
C LYS A 90 -15.72 32.88 -7.27
N LEU A 91 -16.14 31.62 -7.49
CA LEU A 91 -16.48 31.09 -8.80
C LEU A 91 -17.97 31.34 -9.08
N THR A 92 -18.27 32.43 -9.79
CA THR A 92 -19.65 32.85 -10.10
C THR A 92 -20.19 32.31 -11.43
N ASN A 93 -19.33 31.69 -12.25
CA ASN A 93 -19.68 31.29 -13.62
C ASN A 93 -20.17 29.82 -13.73
N ILE A 94 -20.32 29.12 -12.61
CA ILE A 94 -20.75 27.72 -12.57
C ILE A 94 -22.27 27.68 -12.33
N LYS A 95 -23.00 26.92 -13.14
CA LYS A 95 -24.45 26.73 -13.02
C LYS A 95 -24.77 25.37 -12.40
N PRO A 96 -25.91 25.22 -11.69
CA PRO A 96 -26.33 23.95 -11.12
C PRO A 96 -26.41 22.79 -12.14
N THR A 97 -26.82 23.09 -13.38
CA THR A 97 -26.94 22.09 -14.46
C THR A 97 -25.59 21.55 -14.96
N GLN A 98 -24.48 22.14 -14.53
CA GLN A 98 -23.12 21.71 -14.86
C GLN A 98 -22.50 20.82 -13.76
N LEU A 99 -23.20 20.64 -12.63
CA LEU A 99 -22.81 19.76 -11.55
C LEU A 99 -23.52 18.41 -11.72
N ASN A 100 -22.77 17.37 -12.07
CA ASN A 100 -23.27 16.00 -12.05
C ASN A 100 -22.91 15.38 -10.70
N SER A 101 -23.88 15.32 -9.79
CA SER A 101 -23.73 14.59 -8.53
C SER A 101 -23.84 13.08 -8.81
N VAL A 102 -22.73 12.35 -8.76
CA VAL A 102 -22.78 10.89 -8.68
C VAL A 102 -23.01 10.54 -7.20
N THR A 103 -24.28 10.47 -6.80
CA THR A 103 -24.67 9.84 -5.54
C THR A 103 -24.47 8.33 -5.71
N GLY A 104 -23.50 7.78 -4.99
CA GLY A 104 -23.29 6.33 -4.89
C GLY A 104 -24.37 5.67 -4.04
#